data_AF-A0A961S152-F1
#
_entry.id   AF-A0A961S152-F1
#
_cell.length_a   1.000
_cell.length_b   1.000
_cell.length_c   1.000
_cell.angle_alpha   90.00
_cell.angle_beta   90.00
_cell.angle_gamma   90.00
#
_symmetry.space_group_name_H-M   'P 1'
#
loop_
_entity.id
_entity.type
_entity.pdbx_description
1 polymer ?
#
loop_
_entity_poly.entity_id
_entity_poly.type
_entity_poly.pdbx_seq_one_letter_code
_entity_poly.pdbx_strand_id
1 'polypeptide(L)' 'MATYRKVAPLARDAMAYVLAGGRGSRLMEMTDKRAKPAVPFGCKSRIIDFALSNALNSGIRRIGV' A
#
# COMPACT_ATOMS: atom_id res chain seq x y z
N MET A 1 -18.06 12.42 -37.26
CA MET A 1 -17.85 13.15 -35.99
C MET A 1 -17.59 12.10 -34.90
N ALA A 2 -16.34 11.69 -34.71
CA ALA A 2 -15.99 10.58 -33.83
C ALA A 2 -16.24 10.97 -32.36
N THR A 3 -17.04 10.19 -31.65
CA THR A 3 -17.29 10.33 -30.21
C THR A 3 -16.00 10.10 -29.45
N TYR A 4 -15.43 11.16 -28.87
CA TYR A 4 -14.30 11.08 -27.94
C TYR A 4 -14.79 10.42 -26.64
N ARG A 5 -14.62 9.10 -26.53
CA ARG A 5 -14.89 8.36 -25.30
C ARG A 5 -13.79 8.73 -24.30
N LYS A 6 -14.13 9.55 -23.31
CA LYS A 6 -13.28 9.78 -22.14
C LYS A 6 -13.04 8.43 -21.46
N VAL A 7 -11.85 7.86 -21.62
CA VAL A 7 -11.47 6.63 -20.94
C VAL A 7 -11.28 6.98 -19.46
N ALA A 8 -12.09 6.40 -18.57
CA ALA A 8 -11.92 6.60 -17.14
C ALA A 8 -10.59 5.96 -16.67
N PRO A 9 -9.92 6.50 -15.65
CA PRO A 9 -8.69 5.88 -15.13
C PRO A 9 -8.97 4.48 -14.58
N LEU A 10 -8.18 3.48 -15.02
CA LEU A 10 -8.30 2.07 -14.59
C LEU A 10 -8.26 1.90 -13.07
N ALA A 11 -7.59 2.81 -12.36
CA ALA A 11 -7.48 2.78 -10.90
C ALA A 11 -8.84 2.81 -10.18
N ARG A 12 -9.89 3.37 -10.81
CA ARG A 12 -11.26 3.37 -10.26
C ARG A 12 -11.83 1.96 -10.15
N ASP A 13 -11.45 1.09 -11.07
CA ASP A 13 -11.93 -0.30 -11.17
C ASP A 13 -10.92 -1.30 -10.62
N ALA A 14 -9.77 -0.86 -10.12
CA ALA A 14 -8.77 -1.69 -9.46
C ALA A 14 -9.06 -1.91 -7.96
N MET A 15 -8.39 -2.91 -7.39
CA MET A 15 -8.28 -3.13 -5.94
C MET A 15 -6.82 -3.42 -5.61
N ALA A 16 -6.27 -2.73 -4.60
CA ALA A 16 -4.96 -3.04 -4.06
C ALA A 16 -5.11 -4.10 -2.96
N TYR A 17 -4.32 -5.17 -3.03
CA TYR A 17 -4.24 -6.18 -1.99
C TYR A 17 -2.81 -6.20 -1.42
N VAL A 18 -2.64 -5.70 -0.19
CA VAL A 18 -1.33 -5.44 0.41
C VAL A 18 -0.94 -6.62 1.29
N LEU A 19 0.02 -7.44 0.84
CA LEU A 19 0.51 -8.59 1.60
C LEU A 19 1.39 -8.15 2.79
N ALA A 20 0.77 -7.90 3.94
CA ALA A 20 1.42 -7.31 5.12
C ALA A 20 1.93 -8.35 6.17
N GLY A 21 2.09 -9.62 5.80
CA GLY A 21 2.51 -10.70 6.71
C GLY A 21 4.02 -10.88 6.92
N GLY A 22 4.87 -10.00 6.38
CA GLY A 22 6.32 -10.17 6.42
C GLY A 22 6.89 -10.18 7.85
N ARG A 23 7.51 -11.28 8.27
CA ARG A 23 8.13 -11.40 9.62
C ARG A 23 9.29 -10.43 9.81
N GLY A 24 10.16 -10.31 8.81
CA GLY A 24 11.36 -9.47 8.91
C GLY A 24 12.43 -10.01 9.85
N SER A 25 12.65 -11.33 9.86
CA SER A 25 13.58 -12.04 10.78
C SER A 25 14.99 -11.43 10.91
N ARG A 26 15.50 -10.79 9.84
CA ARG A 26 16.81 -10.11 9.84
C ARG A 26 16.84 -8.79 10.62
N LEU A 27 15.68 -8.30 11.07
CA LEU A 27 15.55 -7.11 11.92
C LEU A 27 15.54 -7.45 13.42
N MET A 28 15.66 -8.73 13.77
CA MET A 28 15.83 -9.20 15.14
C MET A 28 14.75 -8.62 16.08
N GLU A 29 15.16 -8.05 17.23
CA GLU A 29 14.31 -7.57 18.31
C GLU A 29 13.31 -6.48 17.85
N MET A 30 13.60 -5.79 16.74
CA MET A 30 12.68 -4.81 16.15
C MET A 30 11.37 -5.45 15.67
N THR A 31 11.36 -6.76 15.40
CA THR A 31 10.20 -7.51 14.88
C THR A 31 9.68 -8.60 15.81
N ASP A 32 10.20 -8.73 17.03
CA ASP A 32 9.75 -9.77 17.98
C ASP A 32 8.28 -9.64 18.38
N LYS A 33 7.79 -8.40 18.48
CA LYS A 33 6.42 -8.07 18.92
C LYS A 33 5.57 -7.42 17.83
N ARG A 34 6.07 -7.34 16.60
CA ARG A 34 5.39 -6.67 15.47
C ARG A 34 5.83 -7.25 14.13
N ALA A 35 4.92 -7.32 13.17
CA ALA A 35 5.29 -7.65 11.80
C ALA A 35 6.18 -6.54 11.20
N LYS A 36 7.04 -6.90 10.23
CA LYS A 36 7.91 -5.95 9.50
C LYS A 36 7.15 -4.72 8.99
N PRO A 37 5.93 -4.83 8.42
CA PRO A 37 5.23 -3.66 7.90
C PRO A 37 4.82 -2.64 8.98
N ALA A 38 4.73 -3.08 10.25
CA ALA A 38 4.42 -2.22 11.39
C ALA A 38 5.64 -1.54 12.00
N VAL A 39 6.85 -1.79 11.49
CA VAL A 39 8.08 -1.14 11.96
C VAL A 39 8.04 0.36 11.63
N PRO A 40 8.33 1.25 12.60
CA PRO A 40 8.42 2.69 12.35
C PRO A 40 9.52 3.04 11.34
N PHE A 41 9.26 4.00 10.47
CA PHE A 41 10.20 4.51 9.48
C PHE A 41 9.91 5.99 9.19
N GLY A 42 10.94 6.83 9.12
CA GLY A 42 10.77 8.25 8.81
C GLY A 42 10.02 9.05 9.89
N CYS A 43 10.32 8.80 11.17
CA CYS A 43 9.76 9.47 12.36
C CYS A 43 8.29 9.13 12.67
N LYS A 44 7.35 9.46 11.78
CA LYS A 44 5.90 9.34 12.06
C LYS A 44 5.21 8.19 11.31
N SER A 45 5.86 7.61 10.31
CA SER A 45 5.26 6.59 9.46
C SER A 45 5.73 5.19 9.85
N ARG A 46 5.07 4.19 9.28
CA ARG A 46 5.45 2.78 9.27
C ARG A 46 5.73 2.34 7.85
N ILE A 47 6.42 1.21 7.69
CA ILE A 47 6.75 0.66 6.36
C ILE A 47 5.50 0.46 5.49
N ILE A 48 4.39 -0.02 6.07
CA ILE A 48 3.14 -0.25 5.34
C ILE A 48 2.54 1.03 4.73
N ASP A 49 2.77 2.19 5.35
CA ASP A 49 2.16 3.46 4.94
C ASP A 49 2.59 3.87 3.53
N PHE A 50 3.78 3.46 3.09
CA PHE A 50 4.27 3.73 1.74
C PHE A 50 3.45 3.00 0.69
N ALA A 51 3.13 1.72 0.90
CA ALA A 51 2.31 0.96 -0.03
C ALA A 51 0.87 1.50 -0.10
N LEU A 52 0.30 1.85 1.06
CA LEU A 52 -1.04 2.44 1.16
C LEU A 52 -1.10 3.82 0.50
N SER A 53 -0.11 4.66 0.75
CA SER A 53 0.00 6.00 0.15
C SER A 53 0.19 5.91 -1.37
N ASN A 54 0.97 4.95 -1.86
CA ASN A 54 1.11 4.72 -3.29
C ASN A 54 -0.22 4.34 -3.95
N ALA A 55 -0.99 3.42 -3.34
CA ALA A 55 -2.31 3.04 -3.84
C ALA A 55 -3.27 4.24 -3.86
N LEU A 56 -3.30 5.01 -2.77
CA LEU A 56 -4.14 6.22 -2.66
C LEU A 56 -3.75 7.29 -3.68
N ASN A 57 -2.46 7.61 -3.81
CA ASN A 57 -1.93 8.60 -4.75
C ASN A 57 -2.11 8.16 -6.22
N SER A 58 -2.22 6.85 -6.46
CA SER A 58 -2.54 6.27 -7.77
C SER A 58 -4.05 6.25 -8.07
N GLY A 59 -4.90 6.70 -7.15
CA GLY A 59 -6.35 6.74 -7.31
C GLY A 59 -7.07 5.42 -7.04
N ILE A 60 -6.40 4.42 -6.45
CA ILE A 60 -7.01 3.15 -6.06
C ILE A 60 -7.74 3.36 -4.73
N ARG A 61 -9.05 3.17 -4.72
CA ARG A 61 -9.92 3.44 -3.55
C ARG A 61 -10.35 2.20 -2.78
N ARG A 62 -10.13 1.01 -3.33
CA ARG A 62 -10.39 -0.28 -2.67
C ARG A 62 -9.06 -0.90 -2.27
N ILE A 63 -8.84 -1.03 -0.96
CA ILE A 63 -7.59 -1.55 -0.42
C ILE A 63 -7.93 -2.64 0.61
N GLY A 64 -7.40 -3.84 0.39
CA GLY A 64 -7.34 -4.93 1.36
C GLY A 64 -5.91 -5.09 1.88
N VAL A 65 -5.76 -5.50 3.13
CA VAL A 65 -4.48 -5.76 3.81
C VAL A 65 -4.51 -7.15 4.41
#